data_AF-A0A659UI23-F1
#
_entry.id   AF-A0A659UI23-F1
#
_cell.length_a   1.000
_cell.length_b   1.000
_cell.length_c   1.000
_cell.angle_alpha   90.00
_cell.angle_beta   90.00
_cell.angle_gamma   90.00
#
_symmetry.space_group_name_H-M   'P 1'
#
loop_
_entity.id
_entity.type
_entity.pdbx_description
1 polymer ?
#
loop_
_entity_poly.entity_id
_entity_poly.type
_entity_poly.pdbx_seq_one_letter_code
_entity_poly.pdbx_strand_id
1 'polypeptide(L)'
;SMAVVGLFWKLLYDPSWGVINYALGLGNFEWLADPKMALYAVALTDIWMWSPFVMLLSLAGLSAVPKHLYEAAAIDRAGPFYTFFRITLPLVAPILMIAIIFRTMEAFKTFDLA
;
A
#
# COMPACT_ATOMS: atom_id res chain seq x y z
N SER A 1 1.03 3.16 17.68
CA SER A 1 -0.31 3.77 17.88
C SER A 1 -0.58 4.71 16.73
N MET A 2 -1.84 4.89 16.32
CA MET A 2 -2.19 5.79 15.20
C MET A 2 -1.73 7.23 15.45
N ALA A 3 -1.81 7.69 16.71
CA ALA A 3 -1.34 9.02 17.10
C ALA A 3 0.17 9.24 16.86
N VAL A 4 1.02 8.25 17.16
CA VAL A 4 2.48 8.37 16.95
C VAL A 4 2.81 8.40 15.46
N VAL A 5 2.14 7.57 14.65
CA VAL A 5 2.31 7.58 13.19
C VAL A 5 1.86 8.92 12.61
N GLY A 6 0.70 9.42 13.03
CA GLY A 6 0.20 10.74 12.60
C GLY A 6 1.14 11.88 12.99
N LEU A 7 1.68 11.86 14.22
CA LEU A 7 2.67 12.86 14.64
C LEU A 7 3.96 12.77 13.82
N PHE A 8 4.48 11.56 13.60
CA PHE A 8 5.67 11.34 12.79
C PHE A 8 5.50 11.86 11.37
N TRP A 9 4.39 11.53 10.71
CA TRP A 9 4.09 12.00 9.36
C TRP A 9 3.83 13.50 9.29
N LYS A 10 3.25 14.12 10.34
CA LYS A 10 3.15 15.57 10.43
C LYS A 10 4.52 16.26 10.37
N LEU A 11 5.57 15.67 10.97
CA LEU A 11 6.94 16.18 10.88
C LEU A 11 7.51 16.01 9.47
N LEU A 12 7.20 14.90 8.78
CA LEU A 12 7.64 14.68 7.40
C LEU A 12 6.99 15.65 6.39
N TYR A 13 5.74 16.03 6.65
CA TYR A 13 4.97 17.01 5.87
C TYR A 13 5.23 18.46 6.26
N ASP A 14 6.14 18.74 7.21
CA ASP A 14 6.43 20.10 7.64
C ASP A 14 6.92 20.95 6.43
N PRO A 15 6.33 22.12 6.17
CA PRO A 15 6.69 22.93 5.01
C PRO A 15 8.14 23.44 5.04
N SER A 16 8.71 23.66 6.24
CA SER A 16 10.00 24.34 6.41
C SER A 16 11.19 23.38 6.40
N TRP A 17 11.03 22.21 7.02
CA TRP A 17 12.14 21.24 7.18
C TRP A 17 11.73 19.78 6.94
N GLY A 18 10.49 19.55 6.48
CA GLY A 18 9.98 18.22 6.19
C GLY A 18 10.73 17.54 5.04
N VAL A 19 11.06 16.26 5.23
CA VAL A 19 11.86 15.51 4.26
C VAL A 19 11.14 15.32 2.92
N ILE A 20 9.80 15.30 2.93
CA ILE A 20 8.99 15.04 1.73
C ILE A 20 9.11 16.22 0.76
N ASN A 21 8.99 17.45 1.27
CA ASN A 21 9.17 18.65 0.45
C ASN A 21 10.58 18.78 -0.09
N TYR A 22 11.57 18.49 0.75
CA TYR A 22 12.98 18.50 0.35
C TYR A 22 13.26 17.48 -0.76
N ALA A 23 12.80 16.24 -0.61
CA ALA A 23 13.03 15.17 -1.58
C ALA A 23 12.31 15.41 -2.92
N LEU A 24 11.14 16.05 -2.89
CA LEU A 24 10.33 16.34 -4.08
C LEU A 24 10.61 17.72 -4.71
N GLY A 25 11.45 18.55 -4.08
CA GLY A 25 11.77 19.90 -4.58
C GLY A 25 10.59 20.88 -4.52
N LEU A 26 9.67 20.70 -3.57
CA LEU A 26 8.39 21.44 -3.51
C LEU A 26 8.47 22.78 -2.75
N GLY A 27 9.63 23.13 -2.18
CA GLY A 27 9.78 24.33 -1.35
C GLY A 27 8.89 24.26 -0.09
N ASN A 28 8.19 25.35 0.21
CA ASN A 28 7.35 25.46 1.42
C ASN A 28 5.90 24.98 1.18
N PHE A 29 5.72 23.89 0.44
CA PHE A 29 4.39 23.39 0.14
C PHE A 29 3.67 22.87 1.40
N GLU A 30 2.45 23.35 1.64
CA GLU A 30 1.67 23.02 2.83
C GLU A 30 0.67 21.88 2.57
N TRP A 31 1.12 20.63 2.78
CA TRP A 31 0.32 19.42 2.53
C TRP A 31 -1.02 19.37 3.27
N LEU A 32 -1.07 19.94 4.47
CA LEU A 32 -2.21 19.83 5.40
C LEU A 32 -3.08 21.09 5.44
N ALA A 33 -2.75 22.13 4.67
CA ALA A 33 -3.49 23.40 4.68
C ALA A 33 -4.72 23.37 3.77
N ASP A 34 -4.60 22.79 2.58
CA ASP A 34 -5.74 22.58 1.66
C ASP A 34 -6.46 21.27 2.01
N PRO A 35 -7.79 21.29 2.27
CA PRO A 35 -8.57 20.08 2.58
C PRO A 35 -8.42 18.95 1.56
N LYS A 36 -8.30 19.26 0.26
CA LYS A 36 -8.12 18.24 -0.79
C LYS A 36 -6.74 17.59 -0.68
N MET A 37 -5.70 18.38 -0.45
CA MET A 37 -4.34 17.87 -0.30
C MET A 37 -4.16 17.12 1.02
N ALA A 38 -4.82 17.58 2.08
CA ALA A 38 -4.83 16.92 3.37
C ALA A 38 -5.40 15.50 3.26
N LEU A 39 -6.46 15.28 2.48
CA LEU A 39 -7.00 13.94 2.20
C LEU A 39 -5.96 13.03 1.54
N TYR A 40 -5.23 13.52 0.53
CA TYR A 40 -4.16 12.74 -0.11
C TYR A 40 -3.00 12.45 0.84
N ALA A 41 -2.60 13.42 1.66
CA ALA A 41 -1.53 13.27 2.66
C ALA A 41 -1.90 12.24 3.74
N VAL A 42 -3.14 12.26 4.21
CA VAL A 42 -3.66 11.28 5.17
C VAL A 42 -3.76 9.90 4.53
N ALA A 43 -4.27 9.80 3.30
CA ALA A 43 -4.35 8.53 2.57
C ALA A 43 -2.96 7.91 2.34
N LEU A 44 -1.95 8.71 1.99
CA LEU A 44 -0.58 8.24 1.81
C LEU A 44 0.01 7.70 3.12
N THR A 45 -0.25 8.41 4.23
CA THR A 45 0.18 7.99 5.58
C THR A 45 -0.44 6.64 5.95
N ASP A 46 -1.73 6.47 5.71
CA ASP A 46 -2.45 5.22 5.96
C ASP A 46 -1.94 4.07 5.08
N ILE A 47 -1.81 4.30 3.76
CA ILE A 47 -1.27 3.29 2.83
C ILE A 47 0.11 2.82 3.29
N TRP A 48 1.00 3.74 3.68
CA TRP A 48 2.32 3.39 4.19
C TRP A 48 2.26 2.56 5.48
N MET A 49 1.41 2.96 6.43
CA MET A 49 1.27 2.26 7.71
C MET A 49 0.87 0.80 7.53
N TRP A 50 0.02 0.51 6.54
CA TRP A 50 -0.53 -0.83 6.31
C TRP A 50 0.18 -1.65 5.23
N SER A 51 1.08 -1.03 4.47
CA SER A 51 1.88 -1.70 3.46
C SER A 51 2.62 -2.94 3.99
N PRO A 52 3.27 -2.92 5.18
CA PRO A 52 3.93 -4.12 5.71
C PRO A 52 2.99 -5.30 5.93
N PHE A 53 1.77 -5.06 6.40
CA PHE A 53 0.77 -6.11 6.61
C PHE A 53 0.32 -6.73 5.28
N VAL A 54 0.01 -5.89 4.28
CA VAL A 54 -0.39 -6.37 2.95
C VAL A 54 0.77 -7.11 2.26
N MET A 55 2.02 -6.67 2.46
CA MET A 55 3.20 -7.39 1.97
C MET A 55 3.31 -8.80 2.57
N LEU A 56 3.09 -8.96 3.88
CA LEU A 56 3.12 -10.27 4.54
C LEU A 56 2.00 -11.19 4.03
N LEU A 57 0.80 -10.66 3.84
CA LEU A 57 -0.31 -11.43 3.26
C LEU A 57 -0.02 -11.86 1.82
N SER A 58 0.56 -10.96 1.03
CA SER A 58 0.99 -11.26 -0.34
C SER A 58 2.04 -12.36 -0.37
N LEU A 59 3.01 -12.33 0.55
CA LEU A 59 4.05 -13.35 0.69
C LEU A 59 3.46 -14.71 1.11
N ALA A 60 2.50 -14.72 2.05
CA ALA A 60 1.80 -15.92 2.46
C ALA A 60 1.03 -16.55 1.29
N GLY A 61 0.31 -15.73 0.52
CA GLY A 61 -0.38 -16.16 -0.68
C GLY A 61 0.58 -16.71 -1.74
N LEU A 62 1.69 -16.01 -2.00
CA LEU A 62 2.69 -16.45 -2.97
C LEU A 62 3.32 -17.78 -2.57
N SER A 63 3.58 -17.99 -1.28
CA SER A 63 4.13 -19.24 -0.74
C SER A 63 3.19 -20.44 -0.92
N ALA A 64 1.88 -20.20 -1.04
CA ALA A 64 0.89 -21.23 -1.28
C ALA A 64 0.78 -21.63 -2.77
N VAL A 65 1.35 -20.84 -3.69
CA VAL A 65 1.31 -21.15 -5.13
C VAL A 65 2.21 -22.35 -5.44
N PRO A 66 1.68 -23.44 -6.02
CA PRO A 66 2.51 -24.60 -6.36
C PRO A 66 3.60 -24.27 -7.38
N LYS A 67 4.86 -24.64 -7.08
CA LYS A 67 6.02 -24.33 -7.94
C LYS A 67 5.93 -24.91 -9.36
N HIS A 68 5.31 -26.09 -9.50
CA HIS A 68 5.18 -26.76 -10.80
C HIS A 68 4.38 -25.94 -11.84
N LEU A 69 3.52 -25.02 -11.40
CA LEU A 69 2.81 -24.11 -12.32
C LEU A 69 3.77 -23.11 -12.98
N TYR A 70 4.78 -22.63 -12.23
CA TYR A 70 5.81 -21.76 -12.77
C TYR A 70 6.77 -22.52 -13.69
N GLU A 71 7.10 -23.76 -13.36
CA GLU A 71 7.93 -24.63 -14.20
C GLU A 71 7.23 -24.95 -15.52
N ALA A 72 5.93 -25.29 -15.48
CA ALA A 72 5.12 -25.51 -16.68
C ALA A 72 5.07 -24.24 -17.55
N ALA A 73 4.83 -23.07 -16.96
CA ALA A 73 4.84 -21.80 -17.67
C ALA A 73 6.20 -21.50 -18.33
N ALA A 74 7.32 -21.88 -17.69
CA ALA A 74 8.66 -21.72 -18.24
C ALA A 74 8.91 -22.66 -19.43
N ILE A 75 8.41 -23.91 -19.38
CA ILE A 75 8.46 -24.85 -20.51
C ILE A 75 7.67 -24.30 -21.71
N ASP A 76 6.50 -23.73 -21.44
CA ASP A 76 5.63 -23.09 -22.45
C ASP A 76 6.15 -21.71 -22.92
N ARG A 77 7.31 -21.26 -22.42
CA ARG A 77 7.92 -19.94 -22.71
C ARG A 77 6.96 -18.77 -22.43
N ALA A 78 6.11 -18.90 -21.43
CA ALA A 78 5.23 -17.83 -21.01
C ALA A 78 6.02 -16.67 -20.38
N GLY A 79 5.73 -15.44 -20.81
CA GLY A 79 6.38 -14.24 -20.29
C GLY A 79 5.96 -13.89 -18.85
N PRO A 80 6.73 -13.06 -18.14
CA PRO A 80 6.48 -12.72 -16.73
C PRO A 80 5.13 -12.04 -16.50
N PHE A 81 4.68 -11.19 -17.43
CA PHE A 81 3.35 -10.58 -17.37
C PHE A 81 2.24 -11.61 -17.47
N TYR A 82 2.37 -12.58 -18.39
CA TYR A 82 1.39 -13.66 -18.52
C TYR A 82 1.34 -14.49 -17.23
N THR A 83 2.51 -14.93 -16.75
CA THR A 83 2.64 -15.72 -15.52
C THR A 83 2.05 -14.99 -14.31
N PHE A 84 2.32 -13.68 -14.16
CA PHE A 84 1.74 -12.90 -13.07
C PHE A 84 0.22 -12.84 -13.15
N PHE A 85 -0.36 -12.42 -14.27
CA PHE A 85 -1.82 -12.21 -14.37
C PHE A 85 -2.63 -13.51 -14.50
N ARG A 86 -2.03 -14.61 -14.99
CA ARG A 86 -2.72 -15.88 -15.24
C ARG A 86 -2.46 -16.95 -14.21
N ILE A 87 -1.36 -16.86 -13.46
CA ILE A 87 -0.97 -17.88 -12.46
C ILE A 87 -0.91 -17.24 -11.08
N THR A 88 0.00 -16.29 -10.86
CA THR A 88 0.26 -15.73 -9.54
C THR A 88 -0.94 -14.97 -8.98
N LEU A 89 -1.41 -13.95 -9.70
CA LEU A 89 -2.47 -13.06 -9.23
C LEU A 89 -3.78 -13.81 -8.96
N PRO A 90 -4.29 -14.69 -9.85
CA PRO A 90 -5.54 -15.42 -9.58
C PRO A 90 -5.47 -16.34 -8.36
N LEU A 91 -4.32 -17.00 -8.15
CA LEU A 91 -4.13 -17.92 -7.02
C LEU A 91 -3.93 -17.18 -5.69
N VAL A 92 -3.33 -15.99 -5.74
CA VAL A 92 -3.13 -15.12 -4.57
C VAL A 92 -4.34 -14.21 -4.32
N ALA A 93 -5.23 -14.02 -5.31
CA ALA A 93 -6.39 -13.12 -5.21
C ALA A 93 -7.29 -13.38 -3.99
N PRO A 94 -7.62 -14.62 -3.58
CA PRO A 94 -8.51 -14.84 -2.44
C PRO A 94 -7.98 -14.23 -1.13
N ILE A 95 -6.68 -14.38 -0.84
CA ILE A 95 -6.10 -13.82 0.38
C ILE A 95 -5.98 -12.28 0.30
N LEU A 96 -5.70 -11.75 -0.89
CA LEU A 96 -5.67 -10.30 -1.12
C LEU A 96 -7.06 -9.68 -1.02
N MET A 97 -8.11 -10.35 -1.52
CA MET A 97 -9.48 -9.86 -1.41
C MET A 97 -9.91 -9.75 0.06
N ILE A 98 -9.57 -10.74 0.88
CA ILE A 98 -9.81 -10.68 2.33
C ILE A 98 -9.08 -9.46 2.93
N ALA A 99 -7.82 -9.23 2.56
CA ALA A 99 -7.06 -8.07 3.01
C ALA A 99 -7.74 -6.75 2.62
N ILE A 100 -8.15 -6.62 1.36
CA ILE A 100 -8.81 -5.43 0.82
C ILE A 100 -10.13 -5.16 1.54
N ILE A 101 -10.94 -6.18 1.80
CA ILE A 101 -12.20 -6.05 2.53
C ILE A 101 -11.93 -5.51 3.95
N PHE A 102 -11.01 -6.13 4.70
CA PHE A 102 -10.67 -5.65 6.04
C PHE A 102 -10.14 -4.23 6.04
N ARG A 103 -9.24 -3.90 5.11
CA ARG A 103 -8.68 -2.54 4.96
C ARG A 103 -9.73 -1.51 4.61
N THR A 104 -10.67 -1.87 3.75
CA THR A 104 -11.78 -0.99 3.36
C THR A 104 -12.69 -0.75 4.57
N MET A 105 -13.03 -1.80 5.32
CA MET A 105 -13.82 -1.69 6.55
C MET A 105 -13.15 -0.80 7.60
N GLU A 106 -11.83 -0.93 7.79
CA GLU A 106 -11.08 -0.08 8.72
C GLU A 106 -11.02 1.38 8.25
N ALA A 107 -10.76 1.61 6.96
CA ALA A 107 -10.73 2.96 6.40
C ALA A 107 -12.05 3.69 6.62
N PHE A 108 -13.20 3.03 6.35
CA PHE A 108 -14.51 3.62 6.61
C PHE A 108 -14.74 3.98 8.08
N LYS A 109 -14.30 3.11 9.02
CA LYS A 109 -14.39 3.41 10.45
C LYS A 109 -13.55 4.62 10.84
N THR A 110 -12.35 4.76 10.27
CA THR A 110 -11.47 5.89 10.57
C THR A 110 -12.05 7.22 10.08
N PHE A 111 -12.73 7.24 8.93
CA PHE A 111 -13.43 8.44 8.44
C PHE A 111 -14.65 8.83 9.29
N ASP A 112 -15.35 7.86 9.88
CA ASP A 112 -16.48 8.13 10.78
C ASP A 112 -16.04 8.66 12.15
N LEU A 113 -14.82 8.34 12.57
CA LEU A 113 -14.22 8.79 13.83
C LEU A 113 -13.46 10.12 13.74
N ALA A 114 -13.22 10.63 12.53
CA ALA A 114 -12.46 11.85 12.25
C ALA A 114 -13.39 13.06 12.03
#